data_AF-A0A6I5RV42-F1
#
_entry.id   AF-A0A6I5RV42-F1
#
_cell.length_a   1.000
_cell.length_b   1.000
_cell.length_c   1.000
_cell.angle_alpha   90.00
_cell.angle_beta   90.00
_cell.angle_gamma   90.00
#
_symmetry.space_group_name_H-M   'P 1'
#
loop_
_entity.id
_entity.type
_entity.pdbx_description
1 polymer ?
#
loop_
_entity_poly.entity_id
_entity_poly.type
_entity_poly.pdbx_seq_one_letter_code
_entity_poly.pdbx_strand_id
1 'polypeptide(L)'
;MSSTATQQNSPENSTYSILDSIIAETRLTPDDDAYGIAKRGVSAFIEELLKPHNSGEPVKKAMVDRMIAEIDAKLSRQMDEILHHADFQSLESAWRGLQLLVERTNFRENIKIEILNVSKQDLLDDFEDSPEVMQSGLYKHIYTAEYGQFGGSRWGRSLANYFLSPSAP
;
A
#
# COMPACT_ATOMS: atom_id res chain seq x y z
N MET A 1 55.31 5.00 -54.22
CA MET A 1 55.36 5.17 -52.76
C MET A 1 54.82 6.57 -52.47
N SER A 2 53.70 6.88 -51.83
CA SER A 2 52.55 6.15 -51.27
C SER A 2 51.50 7.25 -51.06
N SER A 3 50.31 7.14 -51.66
CA SER A 3 49.04 6.92 -50.96
C SER A 3 48.69 7.95 -49.88
N THR A 4 47.75 8.86 -50.16
CA THR A 4 46.61 9.08 -49.25
C THR A 4 45.45 9.70 -50.02
N ALA A 5 44.38 8.92 -50.17
CA ALA A 5 43.08 9.38 -50.66
C ALA A 5 42.35 10.09 -49.50
N THR A 6 41.96 11.34 -49.69
CA THR A 6 41.04 12.02 -48.79
C THR A 6 39.62 11.60 -49.19
N GLN A 7 39.10 10.58 -48.52
CA GLN A 7 37.71 10.14 -48.61
C GLN A 7 36.77 11.26 -48.14
N GLN A 8 35.76 11.52 -48.96
CA GLN A 8 34.58 12.32 -48.63
C GLN A 8 33.85 11.71 -47.44
N ASN A 9 33.68 12.47 -46.37
CA ASN A 9 32.77 12.15 -45.28
C ASN A 9 31.34 12.54 -45.72
N SER A 10 30.56 11.55 -46.13
CA SER A 10 29.09 11.65 -46.18
C SER A 10 28.53 11.65 -44.75
N PRO A 11 27.49 12.42 -44.42
CA PRO A 11 26.89 12.39 -43.09
C PRO A 11 26.21 11.04 -42.88
N GLU A 12 26.53 10.40 -41.77
CA GLU A 12 25.89 9.16 -41.32
C GLU A 12 24.39 9.40 -41.12
N ASN A 13 23.57 8.65 -41.86
CA ASN A 13 22.16 8.48 -41.59
C ASN A 13 22.00 7.72 -40.27
N SER A 14 22.06 8.43 -39.14
CA SER A 14 21.52 7.91 -37.89
C SER A 14 20.03 7.74 -38.08
N THR A 15 19.62 6.49 -38.26
CA THR A 15 18.22 6.11 -38.39
C THR A 15 17.60 6.29 -37.02
N TYR A 16 17.15 7.51 -36.70
CA TYR A 16 16.36 7.77 -35.51
C TYR A 16 15.16 6.83 -35.56
N SER A 17 14.99 6.01 -34.52
CA SER A 17 13.79 5.20 -34.38
C SER A 17 12.59 6.14 -34.39
N ILE A 18 11.49 5.77 -35.04
CA ILE A 18 10.25 6.57 -35.07
C ILE A 18 9.82 6.92 -33.63
N LEU A 19 10.10 6.04 -32.68
CA LEU A 19 9.93 6.29 -31.24
C LEU A 19 10.78 7.44 -30.72
N ASP A 20 12.06 7.51 -31.09
CA ASP A 20 12.96 8.58 -30.67
C ASP A 20 12.59 9.91 -31.33
N SER A 21 12.04 9.90 -32.55
CA SER A 21 11.48 11.10 -33.21
C SER A 21 10.21 11.61 -32.51
N ILE A 22 9.32 10.72 -32.06
CA ILE A 22 8.12 11.11 -31.31
C ILE A 22 8.48 11.68 -29.92
N ILE A 23 9.49 11.09 -29.27
CA ILE A 23 9.96 11.58 -27.96
C ILE A 23 10.73 12.89 -28.12
N ALA A 24 11.46 13.11 -29.21
CA ALA A 24 12.12 14.39 -29.48
C ALA A 24 11.13 15.56 -29.70
N GLU A 25 9.89 15.27 -30.12
CA GLU A 25 8.81 16.25 -30.22
C GLU A 25 8.25 16.62 -28.82
N THR A 26 8.46 15.77 -27.82
CA THR A 26 8.24 16.15 -26.42
C THR A 26 9.41 17.02 -25.97
N ARG A 27 9.16 18.07 -25.18
CA ARG A 27 10.20 19.00 -24.67
C ARG A 27 11.15 18.36 -23.63
N LEU A 28 11.37 17.05 -23.71
CA LEU A 28 12.17 16.25 -22.79
C LEU A 28 13.52 15.95 -23.44
N THR A 29 14.60 16.20 -22.70
CA THR A 29 15.95 15.83 -23.13
C THR A 29 16.31 14.44 -22.59
N PRO A 30 17.23 13.71 -23.23
CA PRO A 30 17.67 12.39 -22.76
C PRO A 30 18.30 12.36 -21.36
N ASP A 31 18.71 13.53 -20.86
CA ASP A 31 19.32 13.74 -19.54
C ASP A 31 18.28 13.98 -18.43
N ASP A 32 16.99 14.07 -18.79
CA ASP A 32 15.88 14.22 -17.86
C ASP A 32 15.47 12.85 -17.30
N ASP A 33 15.33 12.74 -15.96
CA ASP A 33 14.84 11.54 -15.29
C ASP A 33 13.47 11.08 -15.85
N ALA A 34 12.66 12.04 -16.32
CA ALA A 34 11.35 11.79 -16.93
C ALA A 34 11.44 11.17 -18.33
N TYR A 35 12.56 11.30 -19.04
CA TYR A 35 12.75 10.77 -20.40
C TYR A 35 12.56 9.25 -20.45
N GLY A 36 13.15 8.54 -19.49
CA GLY A 36 13.03 7.08 -19.39
C GLY A 36 11.59 6.63 -19.11
N ILE A 37 10.83 7.41 -18.32
CA ILE A 37 9.43 7.12 -18.01
C ILE A 37 8.55 7.38 -19.24
N ALA A 38 8.74 8.51 -19.91
CA ALA A 38 8.03 8.87 -21.12
C ALA A 38 8.27 7.84 -22.24
N LYS A 39 9.51 7.41 -22.45
CA LYS A 39 9.86 6.39 -23.44
C LYS A 39 9.13 5.07 -23.20
N ARG A 40 9.05 4.62 -21.94
CA ARG A 40 8.30 3.41 -21.57
C ARG A 40 6.79 3.58 -21.78
N GLY A 41 6.24 4.73 -21.36
CA GLY A 41 4.82 5.04 -21.52
C GLY A 41 4.38 5.10 -22.98
N VAL A 42 5.13 5.81 -23.83
CA VAL A 42 4.86 5.92 -25.27
C VAL A 42 4.98 4.56 -25.97
N SER A 43 5.99 3.76 -25.61
CA SER A 43 6.15 2.42 -26.16
C SER A 43 4.95 1.51 -25.83
N ALA A 44 4.55 1.47 -24.55
CA ALA A 44 3.40 0.67 -24.11
C ALA A 44 2.08 1.15 -24.74
N PHE A 45 1.93 2.47 -24.92
CA PHE A 45 0.77 3.06 -25.58
C PHE A 45 0.69 2.66 -27.06
N ILE A 46 1.80 2.73 -27.80
CA ILE A 46 1.85 2.32 -29.21
C ILE A 46 1.55 0.81 -29.35
N GLU A 47 2.07 -0.03 -28.46
CA GLU A 47 1.76 -1.46 -28.44
C GLU A 47 0.25 -1.73 -28.26
N GLU A 48 -0.42 -0.96 -27.39
CA GLU A 48 -1.87 -1.06 -27.20
C GLU A 48 -2.67 -0.56 -28.40
N LEU A 49 -2.22 0.52 -29.07
CA LEU A 49 -2.85 1.04 -30.29
C LEU A 49 -2.76 0.06 -31.46
N LEU A 50 -1.68 -0.73 -31.54
CA LEU A 50 -1.48 -1.72 -32.59
C LEU A 50 -2.38 -2.96 -32.45
N LYS A 51 -3.11 -3.10 -31.33
CA LYS A 51 -4.01 -4.23 -31.15
C LYS A 51 -5.24 -4.13 -32.08
N PRO A 52 -5.79 -5.28 -32.54
CA PRO A 52 -6.86 -5.31 -33.55
C PRO A 52 -8.12 -4.51 -33.18
N HIS A 53 -8.40 -4.37 -31.88
CA HIS A 53 -9.59 -3.67 -31.38
C HIS A 53 -9.51 -2.14 -31.51
N ASN A 54 -8.31 -1.58 -31.75
CA ASN A 54 -8.05 -0.15 -31.91
C ASN A 54 -7.73 0.22 -33.38
N SER A 55 -7.86 -0.73 -34.30
CA SER A 55 -7.48 -0.54 -35.71
C SER A 55 -8.40 0.46 -36.42
N GLY A 56 -7.81 1.55 -36.93
CA GLY A 56 -8.50 2.54 -37.76
C GLY A 56 -9.12 3.72 -36.99
N GLU A 57 -8.98 3.78 -35.67
CA GLU A 57 -9.43 4.92 -34.88
C GLU A 57 -8.31 5.98 -34.77
N PRO A 58 -8.56 7.26 -35.11
CA PRO A 58 -7.55 8.30 -34.98
C PRO A 58 -7.25 8.54 -33.49
N VAL A 59 -5.96 8.61 -33.15
CA VAL A 59 -5.50 8.88 -31.78
C VAL A 59 -5.98 10.27 -31.34
N LYS A 60 -7.03 10.30 -30.52
CA LYS A 60 -7.59 11.51 -29.92
C LYS A 60 -7.37 11.46 -28.42
N LYS A 61 -7.36 12.63 -27.77
CA LYS A 61 -7.32 12.75 -26.30
C LYS A 61 -8.38 11.86 -25.62
N ALA A 62 -9.59 11.83 -26.17
CA ALA A 62 -10.69 11.00 -25.67
C ALA A 62 -10.38 9.49 -25.64
N MET A 63 -9.54 9.00 -26.56
CA MET A 63 -9.10 7.60 -26.57
C MET A 63 -8.16 7.31 -25.40
N VAL A 64 -7.21 8.22 -25.14
CA VAL A 64 -6.30 8.13 -23.98
C VAL A 64 -7.09 8.16 -22.67
N ASP A 65 -8.04 9.09 -22.55
CA ASP A 65 -8.90 9.20 -21.37
C ASP A 65 -9.71 7.91 -21.14
N ARG A 66 -10.22 7.29 -22.22
CA ARG A 66 -10.89 5.98 -22.14
C ARG A 66 -9.94 4.87 -21.67
N MET A 67 -8.73 4.80 -22.21
CA MET A 67 -7.75 3.79 -21.83
C MET A 67 -7.33 3.92 -20.36
N ILE A 68 -7.17 5.16 -19.87
CA ILE A 68 -6.93 5.44 -18.44
C ILE A 68 -8.12 4.94 -17.61
N ALA A 69 -9.35 5.27 -17.99
CA ALA A 69 -10.54 4.81 -17.27
C ALA A 69 -10.66 3.28 -17.24
N GLU A 70 -10.27 2.58 -18.31
CA GLU A 70 -10.23 1.12 -18.35
C GLU A 70 -9.15 0.53 -17.41
N ILE A 71 -8.00 1.20 -17.27
CA ILE A 71 -6.95 0.83 -16.31
C ILE A 71 -7.45 1.07 -14.88
N ASP A 72 -8.00 2.25 -14.60
CA ASP A 72 -8.56 2.59 -13.30
C ASP A 72 -9.64 1.58 -12.90
N ALA A 73 -10.55 1.21 -13.80
CA ALA A 73 -11.57 0.20 -13.53
C ALA A 73 -10.98 -1.19 -13.24
N LYS A 74 -9.81 -1.54 -13.80
CA LYS A 74 -9.11 -2.80 -13.47
C LYS A 74 -8.43 -2.71 -12.11
N LEU A 75 -7.73 -1.61 -11.84
CA LEU A 75 -7.04 -1.37 -10.58
C LEU A 75 -8.02 -1.24 -9.42
N SER A 76 -9.11 -0.50 -9.57
CA SER A 76 -10.17 -0.37 -8.57
C SER A 76 -10.76 -1.72 -8.22
N ARG A 77 -11.11 -2.56 -9.21
CA ARG A 77 -11.60 -3.92 -8.92
C ARG A 77 -10.60 -4.75 -8.12
N GLN A 78 -9.33 -4.71 -8.49
CA GLN A 78 -8.31 -5.45 -7.75
C GLN A 78 -8.11 -4.90 -6.32
N MET A 79 -8.14 -3.58 -6.18
CA MET A 79 -8.04 -2.92 -4.89
C MET A 79 -9.26 -3.23 -4.02
N ASP A 80 -10.46 -3.26 -4.60
CA ASP A 80 -11.68 -3.63 -3.90
C ASP A 80 -11.59 -5.05 -3.34
N GLU A 81 -11.10 -6.02 -4.12
CA GLU A 81 -10.88 -7.39 -3.61
C GLU A 81 -9.89 -7.42 -2.43
N ILE A 82 -8.82 -6.64 -2.48
CA ILE A 82 -7.82 -6.58 -1.40
C ILE A 82 -8.41 -5.93 -0.14
N LEU A 83 -9.04 -4.76 -0.29
CA LEU A 83 -9.56 -3.97 0.83
C LEU A 83 -10.82 -4.58 1.45
N HIS A 84 -11.62 -5.32 0.68
CA HIS A 84 -12.82 -5.99 1.16
C HIS A 84 -12.57 -7.42 1.64
N HIS A 85 -11.32 -7.89 1.62
CA HIS A 85 -10.96 -9.16 2.22
C HIS A 85 -11.25 -9.15 3.74
N ALA A 86 -11.93 -10.17 4.25
CA ALA A 86 -12.41 -10.22 5.64
C ALA A 86 -11.28 -10.03 6.67
N ASP A 87 -10.12 -10.67 6.44
CA ASP A 87 -8.97 -10.54 7.32
C ASP A 87 -8.41 -9.11 7.34
N PHE A 88 -8.37 -8.45 6.19
CA PHE A 88 -7.90 -7.08 6.08
C PHE A 88 -8.87 -6.13 6.79
N GLN A 89 -10.18 -6.28 6.54
CA GLN A 89 -11.20 -5.46 7.21
C GLN A 89 -11.22 -5.66 8.72
N SER A 90 -11.05 -6.90 9.21
CA SER A 90 -10.96 -7.16 10.64
C SER A 90 -9.77 -6.44 11.26
N LEU A 91 -8.60 -6.52 10.63
CA LEU A 91 -7.39 -5.82 11.10
C LEU A 91 -7.55 -4.29 11.00
N GLU A 92 -8.03 -3.78 9.87
CA GLU A 92 -8.25 -2.36 9.63
C GLU A 92 -9.25 -1.77 10.64
N SER A 93 -10.35 -2.46 10.92
CA SER A 93 -11.35 -2.02 11.90
C SER A 93 -10.77 -1.90 13.31
N ALA A 94 -9.91 -2.85 13.71
CA ALA A 94 -9.23 -2.82 15.00
C ALA A 94 -8.28 -1.61 15.12
N TRP A 95 -7.46 -1.38 14.11
CA TRP A 95 -6.50 -0.27 14.10
C TRP A 95 -7.15 1.09 13.93
N ARG A 96 -8.17 1.21 13.07
CA ARG A 96 -8.95 2.45 12.94
C ARG A 96 -9.72 2.77 14.21
N GLY A 97 -10.27 1.76 14.89
CA GLY A 97 -10.92 1.91 16.19
C GLY A 97 -9.94 2.43 17.26
N LEU A 98 -8.74 1.85 17.32
CA LEU A 98 -7.67 2.31 18.20
C LEU A 98 -7.21 3.73 17.85
N GLN A 99 -7.04 4.04 16.57
CA GLN A 99 -6.69 5.39 16.11
C GLN A 99 -7.74 6.41 16.56
N LEU A 100 -9.03 6.11 16.40
CA LEU A 100 -10.11 6.96 16.87
C LEU A 100 -10.05 7.18 18.39
N LEU A 101 -9.76 6.13 19.17
CA LEU A 101 -9.60 6.24 20.62
C LEU A 101 -8.44 7.19 20.99
N VAL A 102 -7.30 7.04 20.33
CA VAL A 102 -6.12 7.89 20.56
C VAL A 102 -6.41 9.34 20.16
N GLU A 103 -6.98 9.57 18.98
CA GLU A 103 -7.29 10.92 18.48
C GLU A 103 -8.31 11.67 19.34
N ARG A 104 -9.26 10.95 19.95
CA ARG A 104 -10.28 11.55 20.83
C ARG A 104 -9.83 11.70 22.28
N THR A 105 -8.67 11.16 22.66
CA THR A 105 -8.15 11.22 24.03
C THR A 105 -7.28 12.46 24.21
N ASN A 106 -7.62 13.30 25.19
CA ASN A 106 -6.76 14.42 25.58
C ASN A 106 -5.66 13.94 26.54
N PHE A 107 -4.50 13.58 26.00
CA PHE A 107 -3.34 13.14 26.78
C PHE A 107 -2.74 14.20 27.71
N ARG A 108 -3.15 15.48 27.61
CA ARG A 108 -2.73 16.53 28.57
C ARG A 108 -3.35 16.34 29.95
N GLU A 109 -4.48 15.63 30.04
CA GLU A 109 -5.18 15.33 31.30
C GLU A 109 -4.59 14.08 32.01
N ASN A 110 -3.30 13.80 31.80
CA ASN A 110 -2.59 12.67 32.41
C ASN A 110 -3.26 11.31 32.17
N ILE A 111 -3.75 11.08 30.95
CA ILE A 111 -4.31 9.81 30.52
C ILE A 111 -3.20 8.98 29.87
N LYS A 112 -3.12 7.69 30.19
CA LYS A 112 -2.24 6.72 29.52
C LYS A 112 -3.08 5.62 28.90
N ILE A 113 -2.68 5.18 27.71
CA ILE A 113 -3.28 4.04 27.01
C ILE A 113 -2.15 3.05 26.77
N GLU A 114 -2.34 1.81 27.22
CA GLU A 114 -1.44 0.71 26.90
C GLU A 114 -2.17 -0.32 26.04
N ILE A 115 -1.42 -0.97 25.17
CA ILE A 115 -1.96 -1.88 24.17
C ILE A 115 -1.33 -3.24 24.41
N LEU A 116 -2.17 -4.25 24.59
CA LEU A 116 -1.78 -5.65 24.65
C LEU A 116 -2.32 -6.33 23.38
N ASN A 117 -1.42 -6.85 22.55
CA ASN A 117 -1.80 -7.66 21.41
C ASN A 117 -1.97 -9.12 21.85
N VAL A 118 -3.20 -9.61 21.85
CA VAL A 118 -3.54 -10.99 22.19
C VAL A 118 -4.78 -11.41 21.39
N SER A 119 -4.78 -12.61 20.82
CA SER A 119 -5.97 -13.11 20.13
C SER A 119 -7.03 -13.58 21.15
N LYS A 120 -8.29 -13.67 20.72
CA LYS A 120 -9.35 -14.19 21.59
C LYS A 120 -9.07 -15.64 22.04
N GLN A 121 -8.47 -16.44 21.16
CA GLN A 121 -8.15 -17.84 21.44
C GLN A 121 -7.01 -17.94 22.45
N ASP A 122 -5.90 -17.21 22.23
CA ASP A 122 -4.77 -17.22 23.15
C ASP A 122 -5.18 -16.77 24.56
N LEU A 123 -6.12 -15.81 24.64
CA LEU A 123 -6.63 -15.34 25.92
C LEU A 123 -7.51 -16.39 26.61
N LEU A 124 -8.29 -17.17 25.85
CA LEU A 124 -9.08 -18.28 26.38
C LEU A 124 -8.15 -19.40 26.88
N ASP A 125 -7.18 -19.78 26.06
CA ASP A 125 -6.18 -20.81 26.38
C ASP A 125 -5.40 -20.42 27.66
N ASP A 126 -5.02 -19.15 27.84
CA ASP A 126 -4.39 -18.64 29.07
C ASP A 126 -5.25 -18.88 30.32
N PHE A 127 -6.57 -18.73 30.20
CA PHE A 127 -7.49 -18.97 31.32
C PHE A 127 -7.77 -20.46 31.56
N GLU A 128 -7.74 -21.30 30.52
CA GLU A 128 -7.95 -22.75 30.65
C GLU A 128 -6.71 -23.45 31.22
N ASP A 129 -5.52 -23.04 30.80
CA ASP A 129 -4.25 -23.60 31.28
C ASP A 129 -3.93 -23.17 32.73
N SER A 130 -4.51 -22.07 33.18
CA SER A 130 -4.28 -21.52 34.52
C SER A 130 -5.20 -22.18 35.56
N PRO A 131 -4.66 -22.75 36.66
CA PRO A 131 -5.46 -23.35 37.73
C PRO A 131 -6.43 -22.36 38.40
N GLU A 132 -6.04 -21.10 38.47
CA GLU A 132 -6.82 -20.00 39.02
C GLU A 132 -6.60 -18.74 38.18
N VAL A 133 -7.62 -17.88 38.11
CA VAL A 133 -7.54 -16.59 37.37
C VAL A 133 -6.37 -15.73 37.83
N MET A 134 -5.99 -15.78 39.10
CA MET A 134 -4.86 -15.00 39.64
C MET A 134 -3.49 -15.49 39.13
N GLN A 135 -3.44 -16.66 38.51
CA GLN A 135 -2.21 -17.23 37.95
C GLN A 135 -2.11 -17.03 36.44
N SER A 136 -3.14 -16.43 35.81
CA SER A 136 -3.16 -16.21 34.36
C SER A 136 -2.20 -15.11 33.93
N GLY A 137 -1.74 -15.20 32.68
CA GLY A 137 -0.91 -14.20 32.04
C GLY A 137 -1.59 -12.82 32.04
N LEU A 138 -2.88 -12.75 31.74
CA LEU A 138 -3.63 -11.48 31.78
C LEU A 138 -3.61 -10.86 33.18
N TYR A 139 -3.81 -11.66 34.24
CA TYR A 139 -3.77 -11.16 35.60
C TYR A 139 -2.40 -10.59 35.97
N LYS A 140 -1.33 -11.23 35.52
CA LYS A 140 0.03 -10.72 35.70
C LYS A 140 0.24 -9.35 35.05
N HIS A 141 -0.29 -9.14 33.84
CA HIS A 141 -0.19 -7.88 33.12
C HIS A 141 -1.02 -6.76 33.76
N ILE A 142 -2.25 -7.05 34.18
CA ILE A 142 -3.15 -6.02 34.74
C ILE A 142 -2.85 -5.76 36.21
N TYR A 143 -2.73 -6.81 37.03
CA TYR A 143 -2.67 -6.67 38.48
C TYR A 143 -1.24 -6.63 38.99
N THR A 144 -0.45 -7.66 38.70
CA THR A 144 0.88 -7.82 39.33
C THR A 144 1.88 -6.77 38.87
N ALA A 145 1.90 -6.45 37.57
CA ALA A 145 2.85 -5.49 37.01
C ALA A 145 2.66 -4.06 37.53
N GLU A 146 1.42 -3.64 37.79
CA GLU A 146 1.13 -2.24 38.11
C GLU A 146 0.52 -2.04 39.50
N TYR A 147 -0.51 -2.82 39.86
CA TYR A 147 -1.18 -2.67 41.15
C TYR A 147 -0.37 -3.26 42.32
N GLY A 148 0.36 -4.35 42.05
CA GLY A 148 1.25 -5.00 43.02
C GLY A 148 2.59 -4.28 43.24
N GLN A 149 2.93 -3.29 42.40
CA GLN A 149 4.21 -2.59 42.45
C GLN A 149 4.10 -1.25 43.21
N PHE A 150 5.04 -1.00 44.11
CA PHE A 150 5.11 0.28 44.83
C PHE A 150 5.32 1.43 43.83
N GLY A 151 4.34 2.33 43.74
CA GLY A 151 4.36 3.48 42.83
C GLY A 151 3.88 3.20 41.40
N GLY A 152 3.31 2.02 41.13
CA GLY A 152 2.73 1.70 39.82
C GLY A 152 1.47 2.51 39.49
N SER A 153 1.16 2.64 38.20
CA SER A 153 -0.02 3.36 37.71
C SER A 153 -1.22 2.42 37.66
N ARG A 154 -2.25 2.68 38.46
CA ARG A 154 -3.44 1.80 38.48
C ARG A 154 -4.22 1.91 37.17
N TRP A 155 -4.63 0.77 36.65
CA TRP A 155 -5.54 0.69 35.50
C TRP A 155 -6.94 1.18 35.88
N GLY A 156 -7.48 2.10 35.09
CA GLY A 156 -8.86 2.59 35.27
C GLY A 156 -9.90 1.72 34.57
N ARG A 157 -9.59 1.19 33.38
CA ARG A 157 -10.50 0.41 32.55
C ARG A 157 -9.72 -0.49 31.60
N SER A 158 -10.26 -1.67 31.32
CA SER A 158 -9.82 -2.53 30.22
C SER A 158 -10.82 -2.45 29.06
N LEU A 159 -10.30 -2.39 27.84
CA LEU A 159 -11.07 -2.41 26.59
C LEU A 159 -10.67 -3.66 25.81
N ALA A 160 -11.63 -4.55 25.55
CA ALA A 160 -11.41 -5.77 24.80
C ALA A 160 -12.00 -5.62 23.39
N ASN A 161 -11.17 -5.66 22.37
CA ASN A 161 -11.61 -5.56 20.97
C ASN A 161 -12.00 -6.93 20.42
N TYR A 162 -13.02 -7.55 21.01
CA TYR A 162 -13.53 -8.86 20.58
C TYR A 162 -15.04 -8.85 20.39
N PHE A 163 -15.51 -9.67 19.45
CA PHE A 163 -16.91 -10.04 19.36
C PHE A 163 -17.19 -11.26 20.27
N LEU A 164 -18.08 -11.07 21.23
CA LEU A 164 -18.53 -12.12 22.15
C LEU A 164 -19.90 -12.62 21.71
N SER A 165 -19.97 -13.91 21.38
CA SER A 165 -21.23 -14.62 21.17
C SER A 165 -21.72 -15.22 22.49
N PRO A 166 -23.03 -15.51 22.63
CA PRO A 166 -23.58 -16.17 23.82
C PRO A 166 -23.25 -17.67 23.91
N SER A 167 -22.43 -18.19 23.00
CA SER A 167 -21.99 -19.59 23.03
C SER A 167 -20.94 -19.79 24.12
N ALA A 168 -20.97 -20.97 24.76
CA ALA A 168 -19.82 -21.43 25.52
C ALA A 168 -18.62 -21.59 24.57
N PRO A 169 -17.38 -21.37 25.06
CA PRO A 169 -16.17 -21.70 24.33
C PRO A 169 -16.14 -23.17 23.90
#